data_AF-A0A974XAP1-F1
#
_entry.id   AF-A0A974XAP1-F1
#
_cell.length_a   1.000
_cell.length_b   1.000
_cell.length_c   1.000
_cell.angle_alpha   90.00
_cell.angle_beta   90.00
_cell.angle_gamma   90.00
#
_symmetry.space_group_name_H-M   'P 1'
#
loop_
_entity.id
_entity.type
_entity.pdbx_description
1 polymer ?
#
loop_
_entity_poly.entity_id
_entity_poly.type
_entity_poly.pdbx_seq_one_letter_code
_entity_poly.pdbx_strand_id
1 'polypeptide(L)'
;MQKKEATLCIFYLQNTSNVLFTVSTLVKNIIKDCLGNLNGIKQILILTHNVYFYKEITYRGSRENKSNDETYWIIKKKDGVSNIEQFEENPIKTTYELLWKDVFDSYSDGRVTVFNTMRRILEYYFNIIGCLNYEKLVDEFDGEEKIICKSLLSCINDSSHDVYDDFILCNETDTINSYINMFKLIFDKTGHIEHYNMMENNYKKQPLPI
;
A
#
# COMPACT_ATOMS: atom_id res chain seq x y z
N MET A 1 5.53 24.02 -42.87
CA MET A 1 4.75 24.27 -41.63
C MET A 1 5.53 23.71 -40.46
N GLN A 2 6.04 24.56 -39.55
CA GLN A 2 6.54 24.09 -38.25
C GLN A 2 5.35 23.56 -37.46
N LYS A 3 5.35 22.26 -37.12
CA LYS A 3 4.42 21.72 -36.13
C LYS A 3 4.73 22.44 -34.82
N LYS A 4 3.75 23.17 -34.27
CA LYS A 4 3.87 23.73 -32.92
C LYS A 4 3.90 22.54 -31.96
N GLU A 5 5.04 22.32 -31.33
CA GLU A 5 5.20 21.34 -30.26
C GLU A 5 4.75 22.00 -28.96
N ALA A 6 3.88 21.33 -28.21
CA ALA A 6 3.34 21.84 -26.97
C ALA A 6 3.74 20.97 -25.77
N THR A 7 4.23 21.61 -24.71
CA THR A 7 4.32 21.03 -23.37
C THR A 7 3.10 21.46 -22.57
N LEU A 8 2.39 20.49 -22.00
CA LEU A 8 1.19 20.75 -21.20
C LEU A 8 1.47 20.52 -19.71
N CYS A 9 1.24 21.55 -18.89
CA CYS A 9 1.34 21.45 -17.44
C CYS A 9 -0.05 21.35 -16.81
N ILE A 10 -0.30 20.31 -16.03
CA ILE A 10 -1.57 20.06 -15.33
C ILE A 10 -1.33 20.14 -13.83
N PHE A 11 -2.01 21.07 -13.17
CA PHE A 11 -2.02 21.20 -11.71
C PHE A 11 -3.39 20.82 -11.17
N TYR A 12 -3.46 19.70 -10.45
CA TYR A 12 -4.70 19.27 -9.80
C TYR A 12 -4.55 19.35 -8.30
N LEU A 13 -5.28 20.27 -7.66
CA LEU A 13 -5.17 20.57 -6.23
C LEU A 13 -6.51 20.42 -5.49
N GLN A 14 -7.53 19.86 -6.15
CA GLN A 14 -8.88 19.79 -5.60
C GLN A 14 -9.08 18.51 -4.78
N ASN A 15 -9.80 18.63 -3.64
CA ASN A 15 -10.03 17.53 -2.70
C ASN A 15 -11.44 16.91 -2.78
N THR A 16 -12.35 17.46 -3.60
CA THR A 16 -13.72 16.95 -3.73
C THR A 16 -13.79 15.72 -4.65
N SER A 17 -14.35 14.62 -4.15
CA SER A 17 -14.39 13.32 -4.84
C SER A 17 -15.27 13.27 -6.09
N ASN A 18 -16.38 14.03 -6.13
CA ASN A 18 -17.39 13.93 -7.20
C ASN A 18 -16.88 14.31 -8.61
N VAL A 19 -15.80 15.09 -8.70
CA VAL A 19 -15.23 15.56 -9.97
C VAL A 19 -13.95 14.79 -10.35
N LEU A 20 -13.39 14.04 -9.39
CA LEU A 20 -12.10 13.39 -9.52
C LEU A 20 -12.09 12.37 -10.67
N PHE A 21 -13.09 11.48 -10.74
CA PHE A 21 -13.14 10.47 -11.80
C PHE A 21 -13.26 11.06 -13.20
N THR A 22 -14.10 12.08 -13.37
CA THR A 22 -14.27 12.78 -14.65
C THR A 22 -12.97 13.45 -15.07
N VAL A 23 -12.33 14.21 -14.19
CA VAL A 23 -11.07 14.90 -14.49
C VAL A 23 -9.95 13.91 -14.75
N SER A 24 -9.83 12.85 -13.95
CA SER A 24 -8.84 11.80 -14.19
C SER A 24 -9.02 11.14 -15.55
N THR A 25 -10.27 10.89 -15.98
CA THR A 25 -10.56 10.31 -17.29
C THR A 25 -10.11 11.23 -18.43
N LEU A 26 -10.39 12.54 -18.32
CA LEU A 26 -9.94 13.53 -19.30
C LEU A 26 -8.41 13.59 -19.36
N VAL A 27 -7.75 13.65 -18.20
CA VAL A 27 -6.28 13.69 -18.13
C VAL A 27 -5.66 12.42 -18.69
N LYS A 28 -6.24 11.23 -18.43
CA LYS A 28 -5.80 9.97 -19.05
C LYS A 28 -5.85 10.00 -20.57
N ASN A 29 -6.89 10.59 -21.16
CA ASN A 29 -6.98 10.71 -22.61
C ASN A 29 -5.89 11.62 -23.17
N ILE A 30 -5.59 12.74 -22.50
CA ILE A 30 -4.49 13.64 -22.87
C ILE A 30 -3.13 12.92 -22.78
N ILE A 31 -2.91 12.11 -21.72
CA ILE A 31 -1.70 11.29 -21.57
C ILE A 31 -1.58 10.30 -22.74
N LYS A 32 -2.67 9.60 -23.08
CA LYS A 32 -2.70 8.67 -24.22
C LYS A 32 -2.37 9.38 -25.54
N ASP A 33 -2.92 10.57 -25.76
CA ASP A 33 -2.65 11.36 -26.96
C ASP A 33 -1.16 11.74 -27.05
N CYS A 34 -0.57 12.19 -25.93
CA CYS A 34 0.85 12.53 -25.87
C CYS A 34 1.74 11.33 -26.17
N LEU A 35 1.48 10.17 -25.55
CA LEU A 35 2.25 8.94 -25.81
C LEU A 35 2.05 8.44 -27.25
N GLY A 36 0.85 8.61 -27.80
CA GLY A 36 0.52 8.30 -29.19
C GLY A 36 1.04 9.31 -30.21
N ASN A 37 1.73 10.38 -29.78
CA ASN A 37 2.15 11.49 -30.64
C ASN A 37 0.99 12.16 -31.42
N LEU A 38 -0.21 12.13 -30.84
CA LEU A 38 -1.42 12.74 -31.37
C LEU A 38 -1.58 14.17 -30.85
N ASN A 39 -2.36 14.98 -31.57
CA ASN A 39 -2.80 16.31 -31.12
C ASN A 39 -1.70 17.33 -30.78
N GLY A 40 -0.44 17.09 -31.19
CA GLY A 40 0.67 18.04 -31.07
C GLY A 40 1.27 18.20 -29.68
N ILE A 41 0.78 17.43 -28.69
CA ILE A 41 1.33 17.40 -27.33
C ILE A 41 2.53 16.47 -27.32
N LYS A 42 3.69 16.99 -26.92
CA LYS A 42 4.96 16.24 -26.89
C LYS A 42 5.42 15.87 -25.49
N GLN A 43 4.96 16.61 -24.50
CA GLN A 43 5.34 16.41 -23.11
C GLN A 43 4.20 16.84 -22.20
N ILE A 44 3.99 16.09 -21.12
CA ILE A 44 3.05 16.43 -20.06
C ILE A 44 3.79 16.45 -18.72
N LEU A 45 3.54 17.49 -17.94
CA LEU A 45 3.98 17.59 -16.55
C LEU A 45 2.74 17.64 -15.66
N ILE A 46 2.62 16.71 -14.73
CA ILE A 46 1.48 16.63 -13.81
C ILE A 46 1.99 16.85 -12.39
N LEU A 47 1.44 17.86 -11.73
CA LEU A 47 1.76 18.18 -10.35
C LEU A 47 0.50 18.16 -9.50
N THR A 48 0.52 17.37 -8.43
CA THR A 48 -0.63 17.20 -7.55
C THR A 48 -0.18 16.82 -6.15
N HIS A 49 -0.94 17.24 -5.14
CA HIS A 49 -0.86 16.71 -3.78
C HIS A 49 -1.98 15.68 -3.50
N ASN A 50 -2.91 15.49 -4.44
CA ASN A 50 -4.02 14.57 -4.29
C ASN A 50 -3.58 13.16 -4.71
N VAL A 51 -3.31 12.32 -3.72
CA VAL A 51 -2.86 10.93 -3.87
C VAL A 51 -3.86 10.07 -4.66
N TYR A 52 -5.17 10.31 -4.50
CA TYR A 52 -6.20 9.54 -5.22
C TYR A 52 -6.20 9.88 -6.70
N PHE A 53 -6.15 11.17 -7.04
CA PHE A 53 -6.06 11.62 -8.42
C PHE A 53 -4.80 11.07 -9.07
N TYR A 54 -3.65 11.18 -8.38
CA TYR A 54 -2.37 10.66 -8.86
C TYR A 54 -2.41 9.16 -9.14
N LYS A 55 -2.98 8.36 -8.23
CA LYS A 55 -3.17 6.92 -8.45
C LYS A 55 -4.07 6.62 -9.61
N GLU A 56 -5.17 7.35 -9.72
CA GLU A 56 -6.11 7.15 -10.81
C GLU A 56 -5.39 7.39 -12.14
N ILE A 57 -4.74 8.54 -12.36
CA ILE A 57 -4.09 8.88 -13.64
C ILE A 57 -2.88 7.99 -14.00
N THR A 58 -2.18 7.46 -12.99
CA THR A 58 -1.03 6.55 -13.20
C THR A 58 -1.48 5.09 -13.39
N TYR A 59 -2.73 4.76 -13.06
CA TYR A 59 -3.29 3.42 -13.25
C TYR A 59 -3.67 3.14 -14.71
N ARG A 60 -3.09 2.06 -15.27
CA ARG A 60 -3.25 1.63 -16.67
C ARG A 60 -3.85 0.24 -16.85
N GLY A 61 -4.68 -0.21 -15.91
CA GLY A 61 -5.35 -1.52 -15.99
C GLY A 61 -4.50 -2.70 -15.49
N SER A 62 -3.17 -2.64 -15.60
CA SER A 62 -2.25 -3.56 -14.94
C SER A 62 -1.04 -2.81 -14.37
N ARG A 63 -0.43 -3.34 -13.30
CA ARG A 63 0.78 -2.77 -12.66
C ARG A 63 2.04 -2.90 -13.55
N GLU A 64 1.98 -3.70 -14.61
CA GLU A 64 3.13 -3.98 -15.51
C GLU A 64 3.20 -3.05 -16.73
N ASN A 65 2.21 -2.17 -16.93
CA ASN A 65 2.12 -1.27 -18.08
C ASN A 65 2.89 0.05 -17.87
N LYS A 66 4.11 -0.02 -17.33
CA LYS A 66 4.99 1.16 -17.24
C LYS A 66 5.53 1.49 -18.64
N SER A 67 5.33 2.72 -19.13
CA SER A 67 6.07 3.20 -20.30
C SER A 67 7.47 3.62 -19.88
N ASN A 68 8.45 3.39 -20.76
CA ASN A 68 9.80 3.94 -20.60
C ASN A 68 9.83 5.49 -20.70
N ASP A 69 8.74 6.08 -21.18
CA ASP A 69 8.59 7.53 -21.37
C ASP A 69 8.00 8.25 -20.13
N GLU A 70 7.97 7.60 -18.98
CA GLU A 70 7.39 8.12 -17.74
C GLU A 70 8.42 8.19 -16.62
N THR A 71 8.41 9.29 -15.87
CA THR A 71 9.24 9.45 -14.67
C THR A 71 8.41 9.98 -13.52
N TYR A 72 8.73 9.55 -12.30
CA TYR A 72 8.02 9.92 -11.09
C TYR A 72 8.92 10.77 -10.20
N TRP A 73 8.34 11.76 -9.54
CA TRP A 73 9.09 12.73 -8.75
C TRP A 73 8.32 13.07 -7.47
N ILE A 74 9.02 13.20 -6.34
CA ILE A 74 8.47 13.77 -5.12
C ILE A 74 9.18 15.09 -4.83
N ILE A 75 8.38 16.13 -4.58
CA ILE A 75 8.85 17.43 -4.13
C ILE A 75 8.53 17.56 -2.64
N LYS A 76 9.56 17.70 -1.80
CA LYS A 76 9.43 17.88 -0.35
C LYS A 76 9.96 19.26 0.01
N LYS A 77 9.29 19.98 0.91
CA LYS A 77 9.80 21.25 1.46
C LYS A 77 10.07 21.08 2.95
N LYS A 78 11.32 21.30 3.36
CA LYS A 78 11.75 21.23 4.77
C LYS A 78 12.62 22.46 5.06
N ASP A 79 12.35 23.13 6.17
CA ASP A 79 13.12 24.30 6.64
C ASP A 79 13.28 25.40 5.56
N GLY A 80 12.24 25.60 4.75
CA GLY A 80 12.24 26.57 3.65
C GLY A 80 12.94 26.10 2.36
N VAL A 81 13.65 24.98 2.39
CA VAL A 81 14.36 24.39 1.25
C VAL A 81 13.49 23.35 0.56
N SER A 82 13.44 23.38 -0.78
CA SER A 82 12.71 22.40 -1.58
C SER A 82 13.68 21.36 -2.15
N ASN A 83 13.40 20.09 -1.87
CA ASN A 83 14.16 18.95 -2.37
C ASN A 83 13.29 18.18 -3.38
N ILE A 84 13.90 17.77 -4.48
CA ILE A 84 13.24 17.03 -5.56
C ILE A 84 13.95 15.69 -5.70
N GLU A 85 13.19 14.60 -5.65
CA GLU A 85 13.70 13.23 -5.67
C GLU A 85 13.01 12.46 -6.80
N GLN A 86 13.80 11.81 -7.67
CA GLN A 86 13.30 11.00 -8.77
C GLN A 86 13.10 9.55 -8.34
N PHE A 87 12.02 8.93 -8.80
CA PHE A 87 11.71 7.51 -8.60
C PHE A 87 11.51 6.82 -9.95
N GLU A 88 12.05 5.61 -10.07
CA GLU A 88 11.84 4.79 -11.27
C GLU A 88 10.40 4.30 -11.33
N GLU A 89 9.81 3.91 -10.21
CA GLU A 89 8.43 3.45 -10.12
C GLU A 89 7.56 4.45 -9.34
N ASN A 90 6.24 4.33 -9.48
CA ASN A 90 5.29 5.18 -8.77
C ASN A 90 5.52 5.01 -7.24
N PRO A 91 5.97 6.07 -6.52
CA PRO A 91 6.32 5.95 -5.11
C PRO A 91 5.11 6.04 -4.18
N ILE A 92 3.93 6.40 -4.70
CA ILE A 92 2.74 6.69 -3.91
C ILE A 92 2.01 5.38 -3.57
N LYS A 93 2.23 4.92 -2.34
CA LYS A 93 1.57 3.76 -1.75
C LYS A 93 0.22 4.11 -1.13
N THR A 94 -0.69 3.15 -1.03
CA THR A 94 -1.92 3.27 -0.25
C THR A 94 -1.58 3.21 1.22
N THR A 95 -2.43 3.79 2.07
CA THR A 95 -2.34 3.57 3.52
C THR A 95 -2.30 2.08 3.85
N TYR A 96 -3.01 1.26 3.08
CA TYR A 96 -2.99 -0.20 3.22
C TYR A 96 -1.63 -0.83 2.87
N GLU A 97 -1.00 -0.44 1.77
CA GLU A 97 0.35 -0.90 1.40
C GLU A 97 1.42 -0.46 2.42
N LEU A 98 1.24 0.68 3.09
CA LEU A 98 2.11 1.11 4.18
C LEU A 98 1.98 0.21 5.42
N LEU A 99 0.76 -0.25 5.75
CA LEU A 99 0.59 -1.22 6.84
C LEU A 99 1.38 -2.51 6.58
N TRP A 100 1.33 -3.03 5.35
CA TRP A 100 2.10 -4.21 4.98
C TRP A 100 3.60 -3.99 5.12
N LYS A 101 4.09 -2.81 4.69
CA LYS A 101 5.48 -2.43 4.90
C LYS A 101 5.84 -2.45 6.39
N ASP A 102 5.02 -1.82 7.24
CA ASP A 102 5.27 -1.77 8.68
C ASP A 102 5.29 -3.16 9.31
N VAL A 103 4.44 -4.10 8.85
CA VAL A 103 4.48 -5.50 9.27
C VAL A 103 5.81 -6.15 8.92
N PHE A 104 6.25 -6.04 7.66
CA PHE A 104 7.49 -6.66 7.21
C PHE A 104 8.74 -6.01 7.82
N ASP A 105 8.77 -4.69 7.99
CA ASP A 105 9.84 -3.99 8.71
C ASP A 105 9.90 -4.43 10.18
N SER A 106 8.75 -4.73 10.80
CA SER A 106 8.71 -5.20 12.19
C SER A 106 9.23 -6.63 12.36
N TYR A 107 9.37 -7.41 11.29
CA TYR A 107 9.93 -8.77 11.36
C TYR A 107 11.41 -8.76 11.76
N SER A 108 12.16 -7.69 11.46
CA SER A 108 13.56 -7.56 11.88
C SER A 108 13.72 -7.07 13.31
N ASP A 109 12.75 -6.30 13.83
CA ASP A 109 12.90 -5.55 15.08
C ASP A 109 12.07 -6.13 16.25
N GLY A 110 11.20 -7.12 16.01
CA GLY A 110 10.43 -7.79 17.06
C GLY A 110 9.50 -6.87 17.85
N ARG A 111 8.97 -5.81 17.22
CA ARG A 111 8.21 -4.77 17.94
C ARG A 111 6.76 -5.18 18.17
N VAL A 112 6.28 -5.05 19.40
CA VAL A 112 4.87 -5.25 19.81
C VAL A 112 3.89 -4.38 19.01
N THR A 113 4.35 -3.26 18.45
CA THR A 113 3.56 -2.37 17.58
C THR A 113 3.02 -3.07 16.32
N VAL A 114 3.59 -4.23 15.94
CA VAL A 114 3.15 -5.01 14.77
C VAL A 114 1.71 -5.53 14.90
N PHE A 115 1.24 -5.81 16.12
CA PHE A 115 -0.09 -6.40 16.34
C PHE A 115 -1.23 -5.49 15.91
N ASN A 116 -1.14 -4.20 16.23
CA ASN A 116 -2.13 -3.22 15.76
C ASN A 116 -2.12 -3.10 14.22
N THR A 117 -0.94 -3.19 13.60
CA THR A 117 -0.82 -3.16 12.14
C THR A 117 -1.43 -4.42 11.50
N MET A 118 -1.16 -5.61 12.06
CA MET A 118 -1.77 -6.86 11.63
C MET A 118 -3.30 -6.81 11.75
N ARG A 119 -3.84 -6.29 12.87
CA ARG A 119 -5.29 -6.07 13.05
C ARG A 119 -5.88 -5.25 11.92
N ARG A 120 -5.30 -4.07 11.66
CA ARG A 120 -5.79 -3.16 10.62
C ARG A 120 -5.76 -3.79 9.23
N ILE A 121 -4.77 -4.63 8.95
CA ILE A 121 -4.69 -5.38 7.69
C ILE A 121 -5.80 -6.42 7.60
N LEU A 122 -6.01 -7.23 8.65
CA LEU A 122 -7.05 -8.27 8.67
C LEU A 122 -8.45 -7.65 8.59
N GLU A 123 -8.73 -6.61 9.38
CA GLU A 123 -10.01 -5.89 9.34
C GLU A 123 -10.27 -5.31 7.95
N TYR A 124 -9.30 -4.59 7.36
CA TYR A 124 -9.50 -3.98 6.06
C TYR A 124 -9.68 -5.03 4.95
N TYR A 125 -8.87 -6.08 4.95
CA TYR A 125 -8.91 -7.08 3.90
C TYR A 125 -10.11 -8.03 4.02
N PHE A 126 -10.29 -8.67 5.17
CA PHE A 126 -11.34 -9.66 5.34
C PHE A 126 -12.69 -9.00 5.61
N ASN A 127 -12.79 -8.05 6.54
CA ASN A 127 -14.10 -7.50 6.91
C ASN A 127 -14.61 -6.52 5.84
N ILE A 128 -13.77 -5.58 5.37
CA ILE A 128 -14.22 -4.53 4.45
C ILE A 128 -14.26 -5.02 3.00
N ILE A 129 -13.17 -5.61 2.51
CA ILE A 129 -13.11 -6.07 1.10
C ILE A 129 -13.77 -7.44 0.94
N GLY A 130 -13.45 -8.39 1.81
CA GLY A 130 -13.94 -9.76 1.73
C GLY A 130 -15.35 -9.98 2.25
N CYS A 131 -15.89 -9.03 3.03
CA CYS A 131 -17.14 -9.21 3.79
C CYS A 131 -17.14 -10.47 4.69
N LEU A 132 -15.97 -10.89 5.15
CA LEU A 132 -15.72 -12.05 6.03
C LEU A 132 -15.28 -11.56 7.40
N ASN A 133 -15.80 -12.14 8.49
CA ASN A 133 -15.29 -11.82 9.82
C ASN A 133 -14.01 -12.61 10.08
N TYR A 134 -12.87 -11.91 10.17
CA TYR A 134 -11.58 -12.57 10.40
C TYR A 134 -11.50 -13.34 11.74
N GLU A 135 -12.32 -12.98 12.73
CA GLU A 135 -12.35 -13.68 14.03
C GLU A 135 -12.92 -15.10 13.92
N LYS A 136 -13.77 -15.34 12.92
CA LYS A 136 -14.30 -16.68 12.63
C LYS A 136 -13.28 -17.57 11.91
N LEU A 137 -12.18 -17.00 11.42
CA LEU A 137 -11.14 -17.77 10.73
C LEU A 137 -10.44 -18.76 11.66
N VAL A 138 -10.54 -18.56 12.98
CA VAL A 138 -10.04 -19.51 13.97
C VAL A 138 -10.67 -20.90 13.86
N ASP A 139 -11.87 -20.99 13.27
CA ASP A 139 -12.58 -22.24 13.07
C ASP A 139 -12.00 -23.07 11.91
N GLU A 140 -11.20 -22.44 11.03
CA GLU A 140 -10.47 -23.11 9.94
C GLU A 140 -9.18 -23.81 10.42
N PHE A 141 -8.83 -23.66 11.69
CA PHE A 141 -7.64 -24.25 12.31
C PHE A 141 -7.98 -25.35 13.30
N ASP A 142 -7.07 -26.33 13.39
CA ASP A 142 -7.14 -27.48 14.30
C ASP A 142 -5.87 -27.62 15.14
N GLY A 143 -5.97 -28.34 16.25
CA GLY A 143 -4.83 -28.68 17.10
C GLY A 143 -4.07 -27.46 17.64
N GLU A 144 -2.74 -27.52 17.57
CA GLU A 144 -1.82 -26.48 18.07
C GLU A 144 -1.96 -25.16 17.29
N GLU A 145 -2.19 -25.23 15.97
CA GLU A 145 -2.39 -24.04 15.13
C GLU A 145 -3.60 -23.22 15.60
N LYS A 146 -4.67 -23.89 16.01
CA LYS A 146 -5.87 -23.24 16.55
C LYS A 146 -5.57 -22.46 17.83
N ILE A 147 -4.71 -23.00 18.70
CA ILE A 147 -4.32 -22.37 19.97
C ILE A 147 -3.51 -21.11 19.67
N ILE A 148 -2.51 -21.22 18.79
CA ILE A 148 -1.66 -20.08 18.40
C ILE A 148 -2.49 -19.00 17.68
N CYS A 149 -3.41 -19.39 16.79
CA CYS A 149 -4.32 -18.46 16.12
C CYS A 149 -5.21 -17.71 17.12
N LYS A 150 -5.82 -18.41 18.09
CA LYS A 150 -6.60 -17.76 19.17
C LYS A 150 -5.75 -16.76 19.96
N SER A 151 -4.52 -17.16 20.31
CA SER A 151 -3.59 -16.30 21.03
C SER A 151 -3.25 -15.04 20.24
N LEU A 152 -2.93 -15.18 18.95
CA LEU A 152 -2.69 -14.05 18.05
C LEU A 152 -3.90 -13.12 17.97
N LEU A 153 -5.09 -13.67 17.73
CA LEU A 153 -6.33 -12.90 17.62
C LEU A 153 -6.63 -12.12 18.92
N SER A 154 -6.38 -12.71 20.09
CA SER A 154 -6.46 -12.00 21.37
C SER A 154 -5.47 -10.86 21.43
N CYS A 155 -4.19 -11.11 21.11
CA CYS A 155 -3.13 -10.09 21.16
C CYS A 155 -3.42 -8.88 20.25
N ILE A 156 -3.85 -9.14 19.00
CA ILE A 156 -4.16 -8.05 18.07
C ILE A 156 -5.43 -7.28 18.51
N ASN A 157 -6.39 -7.94 19.14
CA ASN A 157 -7.60 -7.31 19.66
C ASN A 157 -7.34 -6.46 20.93
N ASP A 158 -6.50 -6.96 21.84
CA ASP A 158 -6.14 -6.32 23.11
C ASP A 158 -5.11 -5.19 22.97
N SER A 159 -4.33 -5.17 21.89
CA SER A 159 -3.37 -4.09 21.59
C SER A 159 -4.00 -2.68 21.42
N SER A 160 -5.30 -2.54 21.67
CA SER A 160 -6.04 -1.27 21.73
C SER A 160 -6.14 -0.66 23.14
N HIS A 161 -5.77 -1.38 24.19
CA HIS A 161 -5.82 -0.92 25.58
C HIS A 161 -4.47 -1.19 26.27
N ASP A 162 -3.80 -0.13 26.74
CA ASP A 162 -2.65 -0.23 27.65
C ASP A 162 -3.09 -1.00 28.91
N VAL A 163 -2.80 -2.30 28.96
CA VAL A 163 -2.88 -3.12 30.18
C VAL A 163 -1.63 -3.99 30.23
N TYR A 164 -0.53 -3.35 30.61
CA TYR A 164 0.57 -4.02 31.29
C TYR A 164 -0.01 -4.65 32.57
N ASP A 165 -0.30 -5.95 32.58
CA ASP A 165 0.01 -6.80 33.76
C ASP A 165 -0.30 -8.31 33.61
N ASP A 166 -1.13 -8.78 32.67
CA ASP A 166 -1.56 -10.21 32.69
C ASP A 166 -1.06 -11.13 31.56
N PHE A 167 -0.26 -10.65 30.60
CA PHE A 167 0.32 -11.50 29.53
C PHE A 167 1.85 -11.40 29.45
N ILE A 168 2.55 -11.96 30.45
CA ILE A 168 4.01 -12.19 30.45
C ILE A 168 4.38 -13.37 29.51
N LEU A 169 3.84 -13.42 28.29
CA LEU A 169 4.16 -14.46 27.30
C LEU A 169 4.48 -13.90 25.90
N CYS A 170 4.24 -12.61 25.64
CA CYS A 170 4.37 -12.03 24.29
C CYS A 170 5.74 -11.39 23.98
N ASN A 171 6.73 -11.49 24.87
CA ASN A 171 8.00 -10.76 24.75
C ASN A 171 9.21 -11.64 24.41
N GLU A 172 9.03 -12.94 24.15
CA GLU A 172 10.10 -13.77 23.59
C GLU A 172 10.06 -13.69 22.06
N THR A 173 11.22 -13.53 21.45
CA THR A 173 11.39 -13.42 19.98
C THR A 173 10.78 -14.63 19.25
N ASP A 174 10.80 -15.80 19.88
CA ASP A 174 10.24 -17.04 19.33
C ASP A 174 8.71 -17.01 19.27
N THR A 175 8.05 -16.33 20.21
CA THR A 175 6.59 -16.15 20.23
C THR A 175 6.14 -15.20 19.13
N ILE A 176 6.90 -14.12 18.88
CA ILE A 176 6.62 -13.14 17.81
C ILE A 176 6.77 -13.80 16.43
N ASN A 177 7.82 -14.60 16.22
CA ASN A 177 8.01 -15.35 14.98
C ASN A 177 6.86 -16.34 14.73
N SER A 178 6.37 -16.99 15.79
CA SER A 178 5.21 -17.89 15.69
C SER A 178 3.94 -17.13 15.26
N TYR A 179 3.73 -15.93 15.78
CA TYR A 179 2.62 -15.06 15.38
C TYR A 179 2.74 -14.52 13.95
N ILE A 180 3.95 -14.18 13.51
CA ILE A 180 4.24 -13.80 12.13
C ILE A 180 3.88 -14.95 11.17
N ASN A 181 4.32 -16.17 11.49
CA ASN A 181 4.00 -17.36 10.70
C ASN A 181 2.50 -17.63 10.69
N MET A 182 1.84 -17.50 11.83
CA MET A 182 0.39 -17.66 11.94
C MET A 182 -0.36 -16.60 11.12
N PHE A 183 0.11 -15.36 11.12
CA PHE A 183 -0.46 -14.29 10.28
C PHE A 183 -0.43 -14.66 8.80
N LYS A 184 0.68 -15.21 8.29
CA LYS A 184 0.75 -15.74 6.92
C LYS A 184 -0.20 -16.93 6.72
N LEU A 185 -0.24 -17.85 7.69
CA LEU A 185 -1.06 -19.06 7.61
C LEU A 185 -2.57 -18.75 7.56
N ILE A 186 -3.02 -17.65 8.18
CA ILE A 186 -4.39 -17.14 8.03
C ILE A 186 -4.72 -16.86 6.56
N PHE A 187 -3.84 -16.21 5.81
CA PHE A 187 -4.07 -15.98 4.37
C PHE A 187 -4.05 -17.29 3.57
N ASP A 188 -3.25 -18.26 3.97
CA ASP A 188 -3.16 -19.56 3.31
C ASP A 188 -4.44 -20.40 3.48
N LYS A 189 -4.84 -20.64 4.74
CA LYS A 189 -6.03 -21.44 5.07
C LYS A 189 -7.32 -20.85 4.53
N THR A 190 -7.37 -19.52 4.36
CA THR A 190 -8.52 -18.83 3.78
C THR A 190 -8.51 -18.74 2.26
N GLY A 191 -7.50 -19.30 1.58
CA GLY A 191 -7.41 -19.28 0.12
C GLY A 191 -6.98 -17.94 -0.47
N HIS A 192 -6.37 -17.06 0.33
CA HIS A 192 -5.91 -15.73 -0.06
C HIS A 192 -4.38 -15.57 -0.02
N ILE A 193 -3.63 -16.66 -0.09
CA ILE A 193 -2.15 -16.66 -0.05
C ILE A 193 -1.53 -15.82 -1.17
N GLU A 194 -2.16 -15.76 -2.34
CA GLU A 194 -1.70 -14.95 -3.48
C GLU A 194 -1.63 -13.46 -3.15
N HIS A 195 -2.57 -12.95 -2.34
CA HIS A 195 -2.55 -11.57 -1.90
C HIS A 195 -1.40 -11.29 -0.92
N TYR A 196 -1.17 -12.21 0.03
CA TYR A 196 -0.02 -12.12 0.94
C TYR A 196 1.30 -12.11 0.15
N ASN A 197 1.47 -13.07 -0.76
CA ASN A 197 2.66 -13.20 -1.60
C ASN A 197 2.88 -11.94 -2.46
N MET A 198 1.80 -11.37 -3.03
CA MET A 198 1.87 -10.11 -3.76
C MET A 198 2.40 -8.98 -2.87
N MET A 199 1.92 -8.85 -1.63
CA MET A 199 2.37 -7.81 -0.70
C MET A 199 3.83 -8.02 -0.26
N GLU A 200 4.23 -9.26 0.02
CA GLU A 200 5.61 -9.62 0.36
C GLU A 200 6.58 -9.31 -0.79
N ASN A 201 6.22 -9.66 -2.02
CA ASN A 201 7.05 -9.38 -3.20
C ASN A 201 7.19 -7.88 -3.48
N ASN A 202 6.11 -7.11 -3.31
CA ASN A 202 6.14 -5.65 -3.44
C ASN A 202 7.01 -4.97 -2.37
N TYR A 203 7.18 -5.60 -1.21
CA TYR A 203 8.11 -5.14 -0.19
C TYR A 203 9.57 -5.43 -0.60
N LYS A 204 9.88 -6.66 -1.00
CA LYS A 204 11.25 -7.09 -1.38
C LYS A 204 11.83 -6.35 -2.59
N LYS A 205 10.99 -5.81 -3.47
CA LYS A 205 11.41 -4.99 -4.62
C LYS A 205 11.83 -3.56 -4.27
N GLN A 206 11.67 -3.13 -3.01
CA GLN A 206 11.98 -1.75 -2.62
C GLN A 206 13.48 -1.59 -2.33
N PRO A 207 14.14 -0.55 -2.86
CA PRO A 207 15.47 -0.21 -2.37
C PRO A 207 15.36 0.18 -0.90
N LEU A 208 16.25 -0.37 -0.07
CA LEU A 208 16.38 0.02 1.34
C LEU A 208 16.58 1.53 1.42
N PRO A 209 15.86 2.25 2.29
CA PRO A 209 16.16 3.66 2.53
C PRO A 209 17.58 3.76 3.09
N ILE A 210 18.43 4.52 2.40
CA ILE A 210 19.78 4.90 2.85
C ILE A 210 19.64 6.03 3.87
#